data_AF-A0A3A5SET3-F1
#
_entry.id   AF-A0A3A5SET3-F1
#
_cell.length_a   1.000
_cell.length_b   1.000
_cell.length_c   1.000
_cell.angle_alpha   90.00
_cell.angle_beta   90.00
_cell.angle_gamma   90.00
#
_symmetry.space_group_name_H-M   'P 1'
#
loop_
_entity.id
_entity.type
_entity.pdbx_description
1 polymer ?
#
loop_
_entity_poly.entity_id
_entity_poly.type
_entity_poly.pdbx_seq_one_letter_code
_entity_poly.pdbx_strand_id
1 'polypeptide(L)'
;MTVLSLTACSSDKDAEIILSGTTWENSNDNGKATLSFQKTTFALEGSYDYNKDGEFETIIQSEGTYEIENTTIHLTANGFNVDCQIDNNTIVFPETEYTNAIVFYRK
;
A
#
# COMPACT_ATOMS: atom_id res chain seq x y z
N MET A 1 -25.13 -20.22 42.42
CA MET A 1 -23.84 -20.86 42.73
C MET A 1 -23.40 -21.63 41.49
N THR A 2 -22.17 -21.37 41.07
CA THR A 2 -21.38 -22.06 40.02
C THR A 2 -21.78 -21.83 38.55
N VAL A 3 -21.21 -20.75 38.02
CA VAL A 3 -20.51 -20.57 36.73
C VAL A 3 -20.59 -21.73 35.72
N LEU A 4 -21.09 -21.43 34.52
CA LEU A 4 -20.70 -22.12 33.30
C LEU A 4 -20.05 -21.11 32.34
N SER A 5 -18.74 -21.30 32.25
CA SER A 5 -17.74 -20.68 31.41
C SER A 5 -18.27 -20.12 30.09
N LEU A 6 -18.14 -18.81 29.90
CA LEU A 6 -18.02 -18.21 28.57
C LEU A 6 -16.78 -18.85 27.95
N THR A 7 -16.99 -19.76 27.01
CA THR A 7 -15.94 -20.29 26.15
C THR A 7 -15.24 -19.09 25.52
N ALA A 8 -13.96 -18.93 25.85
CA ALA A 8 -13.06 -17.99 25.21
C ALA A 8 -13.26 -18.09 23.69
N CYS A 9 -13.73 -17.01 23.07
CA CYS A 9 -13.84 -16.90 21.62
C CYS A 9 -12.42 -16.65 21.08
N SER A 10 -11.58 -17.67 21.21
CA SER A 10 -10.27 -17.76 20.58
C SER A 10 -10.50 -18.19 19.13
N SER A 11 -10.86 -17.23 18.30
CA SER A 11 -10.63 -17.35 16.88
C SER A 11 -10.27 -15.96 16.38
N ASP A 12 -8.99 -15.61 16.54
CA ASP A 12 -8.33 -14.67 15.64
C ASP A 12 -8.51 -15.25 14.23
N LYS A 13 -9.65 -14.92 13.62
CA LYS A 13 -9.77 -15.02 12.17
C LYS A 13 -8.85 -13.94 11.67
N ASP A 14 -7.83 -14.33 10.91
CA ASP A 14 -7.02 -13.38 10.14
C ASP A 14 -7.96 -12.35 9.53
N ALA A 15 -7.83 -11.09 9.96
CA ALA A 15 -8.70 -10.05 9.49
C ALA A 15 -8.53 -9.96 7.97
N GLU A 16 -9.61 -10.18 7.23
CA GLU A 16 -9.59 -10.08 5.77
C GLU A 16 -9.12 -8.67 5.38
N ILE A 17 -8.03 -8.58 4.62
CA ILE A 17 -7.47 -7.31 4.18
C ILE A 17 -8.31 -6.78 3.02
N ILE A 18 -9.07 -5.71 3.28
CA ILE A 18 -9.91 -5.06 2.26
C ILE A 18 -9.23 -3.76 1.80
N LEU A 19 -8.74 -3.76 0.56
CA LEU A 19 -8.11 -2.60 -0.08
C LEU A 19 -9.03 -1.82 -1.02
N SER A 20 -10.03 -2.46 -1.63
CA SER A 20 -10.93 -1.76 -2.56
C SER A 20 -11.61 -0.56 -1.89
N GLY A 21 -11.49 0.62 -2.51
CA GLY A 21 -12.00 1.89 -2.01
C GLY A 21 -11.05 2.62 -1.06
N THR A 22 -9.79 2.18 -0.94
CA THR A 22 -8.78 2.82 -0.08
C THR A 22 -7.81 3.68 -0.89
N THR A 23 -7.31 4.73 -0.24
CA THR A 23 -6.27 5.61 -0.76
C THR A 23 -5.16 5.71 0.29
N TRP A 24 -3.92 5.71 -0.18
CA TRP A 24 -2.72 5.73 0.62
C TRP A 24 -1.77 6.77 0.06
N GLU A 25 -1.03 7.45 0.94
CA GLU A 25 -0.17 8.56 0.57
C GLU A 25 1.25 8.35 1.09
N ASN A 26 2.23 8.64 0.24
CA ASN A 26 3.62 8.85 0.62
C ASN A 26 3.94 10.33 0.38
N SER A 27 4.62 10.98 1.33
CA SER A 27 5.07 12.36 1.15
C SER A 27 6.37 12.57 1.91
N ASN A 28 7.34 13.19 1.24
CA ASN A 28 8.61 13.62 1.78
C ASN A 28 9.03 14.95 1.11
N ASP A 29 10.13 15.53 1.58
CA ASP A 29 10.60 16.84 1.11
C ASP A 29 10.87 16.91 -0.42
N ASN A 30 11.07 15.78 -1.09
CA ASN A 30 11.42 15.70 -2.51
C ASN A 30 10.35 15.00 -3.36
N GLY A 31 9.24 14.52 -2.77
CA GLY A 31 8.22 13.81 -3.53
C GLY A 31 6.97 13.50 -2.74
N LYS A 32 5.86 13.35 -3.48
CA LYS A 32 4.59 12.87 -2.97
C LYS A 32 4.03 11.83 -3.94
N ALA A 33 3.37 10.82 -3.41
CA ALA A 33 2.68 9.81 -4.22
C ALA A 33 1.38 9.38 -3.57
N THR A 34 0.40 9.04 -4.40
CA THR A 34 -0.90 8.51 -4.03
C THR A 34 -1.05 7.12 -4.64
N LEU A 35 -1.43 6.15 -3.82
CA LEU A 35 -1.77 4.79 -4.23
C LEU A 35 -3.24 4.54 -3.90
N SER A 36 -4.06 4.29 -4.90
CA SER A 36 -5.49 4.04 -4.75
C SER A 36 -5.87 2.66 -5.26
N PHE A 37 -6.75 1.98 -4.53
CA PHE A 37 -7.24 0.66 -4.88
C PHE A 37 -8.74 0.72 -5.14
N GLN A 38 -9.19 0.08 -6.24
CA GLN A 38 -10.60 0.02 -6.61
C GLN A 38 -10.91 -1.35 -7.18
N LYS A 39 -11.86 -2.08 -6.59
CA LYS A 39 -12.15 -3.49 -6.96
C LYS A 39 -10.85 -4.31 -6.99
N THR A 40 -10.42 -4.79 -8.15
CA THR A 40 -9.18 -5.57 -8.36
C THR A 40 -8.10 -4.77 -9.09
N THR A 41 -8.25 -3.45 -9.19
CA THR A 41 -7.30 -2.55 -9.87
C THR A 41 -6.67 -1.56 -8.91
N PHE A 42 -5.49 -1.06 -9.25
CA PHE A 42 -4.81 0.01 -8.53
C PHE A 42 -4.41 1.14 -9.48
N ALA A 43 -4.22 2.33 -8.91
CA ALA A 43 -3.61 3.49 -9.57
C ALA A 43 -2.54 4.07 -8.64
N LEU A 44 -1.34 4.28 -9.17
CA LEU A 44 -0.21 4.92 -8.52
C LEU A 44 0.12 6.22 -9.27
N GLU A 45 0.04 7.33 -8.56
CA GLU A 45 0.39 8.65 -9.08
C GLU A 45 1.45 9.27 -8.17
N GLY A 46 2.60 9.64 -8.72
CA GLY A 46 3.69 10.27 -7.98
C GLY A 46 4.12 11.58 -8.63
N SER A 47 4.54 12.55 -7.83
CA SER A 47 5.20 13.77 -8.28
C SER A 47 6.47 14.01 -7.47
N TYR A 48 7.59 14.26 -8.14
CA TYR A 48 8.90 14.48 -7.52
C TYR A 48 9.48 15.81 -7.93
N ASP A 49 10.14 16.46 -6.98
CA ASP A 49 10.99 17.64 -7.20
C ASP A 49 12.42 17.13 -7.38
N TYR A 50 12.83 16.95 -8.63
CA TYR A 50 14.13 16.36 -8.96
C TYR A 50 15.27 17.39 -8.87
N ASN A 51 14.98 18.67 -9.16
CA ASN A 51 15.97 19.74 -9.20
C ASN A 51 16.12 20.46 -7.84
N LYS A 52 15.24 20.18 -6.88
CA LYS A 52 15.17 20.73 -5.52
C LYS A 52 14.90 22.23 -5.48
N ASP A 53 14.11 22.74 -6.42
CA ASP A 53 13.70 24.15 -6.46
C ASP A 53 12.40 24.45 -5.69
N GLY A 54 11.74 23.40 -5.16
CA GLY A 54 10.47 23.48 -4.45
C GLY A 54 9.25 23.23 -5.33
N GLU A 55 9.43 23.01 -6.63
CA GLU A 55 8.37 22.65 -7.58
C GLU A 55 8.42 21.16 -7.93
N PHE A 56 7.28 20.47 -7.83
CA PHE A 56 7.19 19.06 -8.23
C PHE A 56 6.90 18.96 -9.73
N GLU A 57 7.86 18.48 -10.54
CA GLU A 57 7.69 18.46 -12.00
C GLU A 57 7.60 17.05 -12.61
N THR A 58 8.28 16.06 -12.03
CA THR A 58 8.28 14.70 -12.58
C THR A 58 7.05 13.94 -12.13
N ILE A 59 6.15 13.61 -13.06
CA ILE A 59 4.93 12.85 -12.78
C ILE A 59 5.10 11.38 -13.20
N ILE A 60 4.91 10.46 -12.25
CA ILE A 60 4.81 9.02 -12.49
C ILE A 60 3.33 8.64 -12.43
N GLN A 61 2.85 7.92 -13.44
CA GLN A 61 1.51 7.32 -13.45
C GLN A 61 1.63 5.85 -13.83
N SER A 62 1.03 4.98 -13.02
CA SER A 62 0.93 3.56 -13.31
C SER A 62 -0.42 3.04 -12.86
N GLU A 63 -1.06 2.27 -13.72
CA GLU A 63 -2.34 1.61 -13.43
C GLU A 63 -2.21 0.13 -13.76
N GLY A 64 -2.90 -0.69 -12.97
CA GLY A 64 -2.80 -2.14 -13.12
C GLY A 64 -3.80 -2.90 -12.26
N THR A 65 -3.54 -4.19 -12.11
CA THR A 65 -4.32 -5.10 -11.27
C THR A 65 -3.56 -5.44 -10.00
N TYR A 66 -4.29 -5.82 -8.96
CA TYR A 66 -3.68 -6.32 -7.74
C TYR A 66 -4.38 -7.56 -7.20
N GLU A 67 -3.61 -8.38 -6.49
CA GLU A 67 -4.06 -9.53 -5.73
C GLU A 67 -3.44 -9.50 -4.33
N ILE A 68 -4.10 -10.08 -3.33
CA ILE A 68 -3.61 -10.15 -1.96
C ILE A 68 -3.41 -11.62 -1.58
N GLU A 69 -2.21 -11.97 -1.17
CA GLU A 69 -1.87 -13.26 -0.57
C GLU A 69 -1.30 -13.03 0.84
N ASN A 70 -2.09 -13.39 1.87
CA ASN A 70 -1.79 -13.08 3.27
C ASN A 70 -1.58 -11.57 3.48
N THR A 71 -0.36 -11.14 3.84
CA THR A 71 0.03 -9.73 4.02
C THR A 71 0.78 -9.18 2.81
N THR A 72 0.84 -9.92 1.70
CA THR A 72 1.52 -9.51 0.47
C THR A 72 0.50 -9.00 -0.53
N ILE A 73 0.77 -7.83 -1.11
CA ILE A 73 0.01 -7.26 -2.22
C ILE A 73 0.86 -7.43 -3.48
N HIS A 74 0.36 -8.20 -4.43
CA HIS A 74 0.96 -8.36 -5.75
C HIS A 74 0.39 -7.30 -6.69
N LEU A 75 1.21 -6.33 -7.10
CA LEU A 75 0.83 -5.28 -8.06
C LEU A 75 1.40 -5.62 -9.43
N THR A 76 0.53 -5.67 -10.44
CA THR A 76 0.88 -5.98 -11.83
C THR A 76 0.40 -4.85 -12.73
N ALA A 77 1.33 -4.19 -13.42
CA ALA A 77 1.08 -3.18 -14.44
C ALA A 77 2.04 -3.37 -15.63
N ASN A 78 1.82 -2.63 -16.73
CA ASN A 78 2.66 -2.72 -17.92
C ASN A 78 4.12 -2.36 -17.59
N GLY A 79 5.01 -3.37 -17.60
CA GLY A 79 6.43 -3.19 -17.31
C GLY A 79 6.77 -3.06 -15.83
N PHE A 80 5.82 -3.33 -14.93
CA PHE A 80 5.98 -3.18 -13.49
C PHE A 80 5.28 -4.32 -12.75
N ASN A 81 6.05 -5.13 -12.02
CA ASN A 81 5.54 -6.12 -11.09
C ASN A 81 6.23 -5.89 -9.75
N VAL A 82 5.47 -5.69 -8.68
CA VAL A 82 6.03 -5.52 -7.34
C VAL A 82 5.19 -6.24 -6.31
N ASP A 83 5.88 -6.84 -5.35
CA ASP A 83 5.27 -7.41 -4.15
C ASP A 83 5.47 -6.44 -3.00
N CYS A 84 4.37 -5.86 -2.51
CA CYS A 84 4.38 -4.95 -1.38
C CYS A 84 3.92 -5.68 -0.11
N GLN A 85 4.38 -5.24 1.05
CA GLN A 85 3.87 -5.72 2.34
C GLN A 85 2.85 -4.74 2.90
N ILE A 86 1.74 -5.26 3.42
CA ILE A 86 0.75 -4.45 4.14
C ILE A 86 0.75 -4.81 5.62
N ASP A 87 0.83 -3.77 6.43
CA ASP A 87 0.36 -3.80 7.82
C ASP A 87 -0.81 -2.83 7.97
N ASN A 88 -1.59 -2.98 9.05
CA ASN A 88 -2.85 -2.26 9.29
C ASN A 88 -2.94 -0.83 8.72
N ASN A 89 -1.87 -0.04 8.87
CA ASN A 89 -1.87 1.36 8.46
C ASN A 89 -0.74 1.75 7.50
N THR A 90 0.08 0.80 7.04
CA THR A 90 1.11 1.05 6.04
C THR A 90 1.15 0.02 4.91
N ILE A 91 1.52 0.48 3.71
CA ILE A 91 1.93 -0.37 2.60
C ILE A 91 3.39 -0.06 2.30
N VAL A 92 4.24 -1.07 2.30
CA VAL A 92 5.69 -0.95 2.10
C VAL A 92 6.05 -1.57 0.76
N PHE A 93 6.54 -0.73 -0.15
CA PHE A 93 7.23 -1.17 -1.37
C PHE A 93 8.67 -1.50 -0.98
N PRO A 94 9.21 -2.65 -1.42
CA PRO A 94 10.54 -3.09 -1.02
C PRO A 94 11.62 -2.15 -1.56
N GLU A 95 12.76 -2.14 -0.87
CA GLU A 95 13.99 -1.55 -1.39
C GLU A 95 14.44 -2.32 -2.64
N THR A 96 14.92 -1.58 -3.63
CA THR A 96 15.53 -2.11 -4.86
C THR A 96 16.98 -1.64 -4.95
N GLU A 97 17.73 -2.15 -5.91
CA GLU A 97 19.10 -1.67 -6.17
C GLU A 97 19.18 -0.18 -6.57
N TYR A 98 18.04 0.43 -6.96
CA TYR A 98 17.96 1.84 -7.39
C TYR A 98 17.21 2.74 -6.40
N THR A 99 16.45 2.19 -5.46
CA THR A 99 15.51 2.95 -4.63
C THR A 99 15.40 2.37 -3.22
N ASN A 100 15.44 3.21 -2.20
CA ASN A 100 15.05 2.81 -0.83
C ASN A 100 13.59 2.33 -0.78
N ALA A 101 13.24 1.60 0.26
CA ALA A 101 11.86 1.22 0.52
C ALA A 101 10.94 2.45 0.60
N ILE A 102 9.76 2.35 -0.01
CA ILE A 102 8.76 3.43 -0.05
C ILE A 102 7.58 3.00 0.83
N VAL A 103 7.25 3.83 1.82
CA VAL A 103 6.16 3.56 2.76
C VAL A 103 4.99 4.49 2.47
N PHE A 104 3.84 3.89 2.15
CA PHE A 104 2.58 4.59 2.03
C PHE A 104 1.78 4.46 3.32
N TYR A 105 1.15 5.55 3.75
CA TYR A 105 0.30 5.59 4.92
C TYR A 105 -1.15 5.72 4.49
N ARG A 106 -2.05 5.08 5.21
CA ARG A 106 -3.48 5.18 4.92
C ARG A 106 -3.97 6.62 5.10
N LYS A 107 -4.76 7.11 4.15
CA LYS A 107 -5.41 8.43 4.21
C LYS A 107 -6.61 8.43 5.16
#